data_AF-B6VL00-F1
#
_entry.id   AF-B6VL00-F1
#
_cell.length_a   1.000
_cell.length_b   1.000
_cell.length_c   1.000
_cell.angle_alpha   90.00
_cell.angle_beta   90.00
_cell.angle_gamma   90.00
#
_symmetry.space_group_name_H-M   'P 1'
#
loop_
_entity.id
_entity.type
_entity.pdbx_description
1 polymer ?
#
loop_
_entity_poly.entity_id
_entity_poly.type
_entity_poly.pdbx_seq_one_letter_code
_entity_poly.pdbx_strand_id
1 'polypeptide(L)' 'MKSYNHFLAESLITYSHLTDPDACYEMITEACQELGDELGNLFYAQLVLLLVNHIGDSNILREAITVTRKGLMTAAN' A
#
# COMPACT_ATOMS: atom_id res chain seq x y z
N MET A 1 -16.26 33.54 -0.32
CA MET A 1 -16.72 32.14 -0.22
C MET A 1 -15.54 31.25 -0.60
N LYS A 2 -14.71 30.86 0.38
CA LYS A 2 -13.55 29.98 0.13
C LYS A 2 -13.98 28.56 0.47
N SER A 3 -13.85 27.66 -0.51
CA SER A 3 -14.08 26.22 -0.37
C SER A 3 -13.18 25.65 0.72
N TYR A 4 -13.75 25.30 1.87
CA TYR A 4 -13.11 24.46 2.87
C TYR A 4 -13.51 23.00 2.62
N ASN A 5 -13.01 22.43 1.53
CA ASN A 5 -13.01 20.98 1.31
C ASN A 5 -11.57 20.51 1.10
N HIS A 6 -10.68 20.91 2.00
CA HIS A 6 -9.28 20.47 2.01
C HIS A 6 -8.81 20.18 3.45
N PHE A 7 -9.64 19.47 4.22
CA PHE A 7 -9.28 19.02 5.57
C PHE A 7 -10.00 17.72 5.94
N LEU A 8 -9.91 16.70 5.10
CA LEU A 8 -10.02 15.32 5.55
C LEU A 8 -8.80 14.62 4.96
N ALA A 9 -7.66 14.74 5.61
CA ALA A 9 -6.63 13.71 5.44
C ALA A 9 -7.28 12.43 5.95
N GLU A 10 -7.81 11.61 5.04
CA GLU A 10 -8.54 10.40 5.43
C GLU A 10 -7.57 9.47 6.15
N SER A 11 -7.98 8.96 7.32
CA SER A 11 -7.26 7.92 8.05
C SER A 11 -7.02 6.70 7.16
N LEU A 12 -6.04 5.86 7.52
CA LEU A 12 -5.74 4.65 6.75
C LEU A 12 -7.00 3.82 6.47
N ILE A 13 -7.24 3.53 5.19
CA ILE A 13 -8.31 2.66 4.74
C ILE A 13 -7.85 1.20 4.86
N THR A 14 -8.48 0.42 5.74
CA THR A 14 -8.11 -0.98 6.01
C THR A 14 -9.08 -2.00 5.40
N TYR A 15 -10.06 -1.55 4.62
CA TYR A 15 -10.99 -2.40 3.88
C TYR A 15 -10.75 -2.21 2.38
N SER A 16 -11.06 -3.23 1.56
CA SER A 16 -10.81 -3.12 0.13
C SER A 16 -11.69 -2.05 -0.52
N HIS A 17 -11.06 -1.18 -1.31
CA HIS A 17 -11.73 -0.30 -2.28
C HIS A 17 -11.69 -0.87 -3.70
N LEU A 18 -10.99 -1.97 -3.91
CA LEU A 18 -10.88 -2.64 -5.21
C LEU A 18 -12.11 -3.51 -5.44
N THR A 19 -12.64 -3.47 -6.66
CA THR A 19 -13.72 -4.34 -7.13
C THR A 19 -13.34 -5.82 -7.03
N ASP A 20 -12.09 -6.13 -7.33
CA ASP A 20 -11.52 -7.47 -7.23
C ASP A 20 -10.10 -7.38 -6.62
N PRO A 21 -9.97 -7.55 -5.29
CA PRO A 21 -8.68 -7.44 -4.61
C PRO A 21 -7.70 -8.53 -5.03
N ASP A 22 -8.21 -9.72 -5.31
CA ASP A 22 -7.41 -10.90 -5.64
C ASP A 22 -6.80 -10.75 -7.04
N ALA A 23 -7.61 -10.34 -8.03
CA ALA A 23 -7.11 -10.09 -9.39
C ALA A 23 -6.07 -8.96 -9.43
N CYS A 24 -6.24 -7.90 -8.62
CA CYS A 24 -5.23 -6.85 -8.51
C CYS A 24 -3.92 -7.35 -7.89
N TYR A 25 -4.00 -8.22 -6.87
CA TYR A 25 -2.80 -8.81 -6.27
C TYR A 25 -2.09 -9.79 -7.22
N GLU A 26 -2.86 -10.57 -7.98
CA GLU A 26 -2.34 -11.47 -9.01
C GLU A 26 -1.57 -10.70 -10.08
N MET A 27 -2.12 -9.59 -10.59
CA MET A 27 -1.45 -8.71 -11.56
C MET A 27 -0.07 -8.22 -11.09
N ILE A 28 0.06 -7.85 -9.81
CA ILE A 28 1.34 -7.40 -9.23
C ILE A 28 2.32 -8.57 -9.13
N THR A 29 1.82 -9.74 -8.75
CA THR A 29 2.63 -10.96 -8.58
C THR A 29 3.15 -11.45 -9.93
N GLU A 30 2.31 -11.52 -10.95
CA GLU A 30 2.68 -11.88 -12.33
C GLU A 30 3.78 -10.96 -12.87
N ALA A 31 3.61 -9.64 -12.70
CA ALA A 31 4.61 -8.66 -13.14
C ALA A 31 5.97 -8.85 -12.45
N CYS A 32 6.00 -9.38 -11.21
CA CYS A 32 7.23 -9.68 -10.50
C CYS A 32 7.83 -11.03 -10.91
N GLN A 33 7.01 -12.05 -11.21
CA GLN A 33 7.47 -13.40 -11.55
C GLN A 33 8.35 -13.42 -12.80
N GLU A 34 8.10 -12.53 -13.76
CA GLU A 34 8.90 -12.40 -14.98
C GLU A 34 10.33 -11.88 -14.75
N LEU A 35 10.61 -11.30 -13.57
CA LEU A 35 11.86 -10.60 -13.28
C LEU A 35 12.92 -11.47 -12.56
N GLY A 36 12.51 -12.58 -11.95
CA GLY A 36 13.38 -13.40 -11.08
C GLY A 36 13.71 -12.74 -9.73
N ASP A 37 14.38 -13.49 -8.84
CA ASP A 37 14.47 -13.16 -7.40
C ASP A 37 15.13 -11.80 -7.08
N GLU A 38 16.26 -11.48 -7.74
CA GLU A 38 17.04 -10.26 -7.43
C GLU A 38 16.31 -8.99 -7.91
N LEU A 39 15.76 -9.03 -9.13
CA LEU A 39 15.02 -7.91 -9.69
C LEU A 39 13.62 -7.78 -9.07
N GLY A 40 13.04 -8.87 -8.56
CA GLY A 40 11.75 -8.85 -7.88
C GLY A 40 11.76 -7.97 -6.61
N ASN A 41 12.80 -8.06 -5.79
CA ASN A 41 12.95 -7.17 -4.63
C ASN A 41 13.06 -5.70 -5.03
N LEU A 42 13.81 -5.41 -6.11
CA LEU A 42 13.93 -4.06 -6.64
C LEU A 42 12.59 -3.55 -7.21
N PHE A 43 11.82 -4.42 -7.87
CA PHE A 43 10.49 -4.13 -8.37
C PHE A 43 9.55 -3.73 -7.23
N TYR A 44 9.46 -4.53 -6.16
CA TYR A 44 8.61 -4.19 -5.02
C TYR A 44 9.04 -2.87 -4.35
N ALA A 45 10.34 -2.62 -4.20
CA ALA A 45 10.82 -1.37 -3.61
C ALA A 45 10.43 -0.15 -4.46
N GLN A 46 10.58 -0.23 -5.79
CA GLN A 46 10.19 0.84 -6.70
C GLN A 46 8.67 1.05 -6.75
N LEU A 47 7.90 -0.05 -6.78
CA LEU A 47 6.44 0.00 -6.75
C LEU A 47 5.92 0.65 -5.47
N VAL A 48 6.45 0.23 -4.30
CA VAL A 48 6.09 0.85 -3.01
C VAL A 48 6.42 2.34 -3.01
N LEU A 49 7.60 2.75 -3.50
CA LEU A 49 7.97 4.16 -3.58
C LEU A 49 7.00 4.96 -4.48
N LEU A 50 6.63 4.41 -5.62
CA LEU A 50 5.65 5.03 -6.53
C LEU A 50 4.28 5.21 -5.84
N LEU A 51 3.81 4.18 -5.14
CA LEU A 51 2.55 4.22 -4.39
C LEU A 51 2.61 5.22 -3.23
N VAL A 52 3.72 5.27 -2.50
CA VAL A 52 3.93 6.27 -1.43
C VAL A 52 3.87 7.69 -2.01
N ASN A 53 4.50 7.92 -3.17
CA ASN A 53 4.42 9.22 -3.86
C ASN A 53 2.99 9.54 -4.30
N HIS A 54 2.23 8.53 -4.75
CA HIS A 54 0.83 8.71 -5.14
C HIS A 54 -0.08 9.04 -3.95
N ILE A 55 0.12 8.40 -2.79
CA ILE A 55 -0.62 8.67 -1.56
C ILE A 55 -0.33 10.09 -1.05
N GLY A 56 0.94 10.51 -1.07
CA GLY A 56 1.34 11.89 -0.74
C GLY A 56 1.20 12.29 0.73
N ASP A 57 0.78 11.39 1.62
CA ASP A 57 0.58 11.64 3.05
C ASP A 57 1.40 10.68 3.94
N SER A 58 2.37 11.25 4.66
CA SER A 58 3.23 10.51 5.58
C SER A 58 2.51 9.97 6.83
N ASN A 59 1.36 10.53 7.22
CA ASN A 59 0.57 10.03 8.35
C ASN A 59 -0.12 8.73 7.98
N ILE A 60 -0.72 8.65 6.79
CA ILE A 60 -1.30 7.41 6.25
C ILE A 60 -0.24 6.31 6.18
N LEU A 61 0.98 6.64 5.72
CA LEU A 61 2.09 5.69 5.68
C LEU A 61 2.49 5.18 7.08
N ARG A 62 2.54 6.08 8.08
CA ARG A 62 2.87 5.71 9.47
C ARG A 62 1.81 4.80 10.09
N GLU A 63 0.54 5.08 9.84
CA GLU A 63 -0.58 4.24 10.26
C GLU A 63 -0.50 2.86 9.60
N ALA A 64 -0.26 2.80 8.29
CA ALA A 64 -0.12 1.54 7.54
C ALA A 64 0.97 0.65 8.13
N ILE A 65 2.17 1.20 8.37
CA ILE A 65 3.28 0.46 8.98
C ILE A 65 2.89 -0.07 10.37
N THR A 66 2.20 0.73 11.17
CA THR A 66 1.79 0.34 12.53
C THR A 66 0.79 -0.82 12.50
N VAL A 67 -0.24 -0.73 11.65
CA VAL A 67 -1.27 -1.76 11.49
C VAL A 67 -0.65 -3.08 10.98
N THR A 68 0.18 -3.01 9.93
CA THR A 68 0.85 -4.19 9.37
C THR A 68 1.73 -4.89 10.39
N ARG A 69 2.56 -4.15 11.15
CA ARG A 69 3.40 -4.74 12.21
C ARG A 69 2.56 -5.44 13.28
N LYS A 70 1.45 -4.82 13.71
CA LYS A 70 0.54 -5.43 14.69
C LYS A 70 -0.08 -6.73 14.17
N GLY A 71 -0.48 -6.76 12.89
CA GLY A 71 -1.02 -7.96 12.24
C GLY A 71 -0.04 -9.13 12.24
N LEU A 72 1.21 -8.88 11.84
CA LEU A 72 2.26 -9.89 11.83
C LEU A 72 2.61 -10.41 13.22
N MET A 73 2.65 -9.53 14.23
CA MET A 73 2.89 -9.93 15.63
C MET A 73 1.74 -10.79 16.19
N THR A 74 0.51 -10.53 15.76
CA THR A 74 -0.66 -11.34 16.17
C THR A 74 -0.62 -12.72 15.52
N ALA A 75 -0.20 -12.82 14.26
CA ALA A 75 -0.12 -14.10 13.54
C ALA A 75 1.05 -14.99 13.98
N ALA A 76 2.06 -14.42 14.66
CA ALA A 76 3.26 -15.13 15.10
C ALA A 76 3.16 -15.72 16.54
N ASN A 77 2.07 -15.46 17.26
CA ASN A 77 1.80 -15.93 18.63
C ASN A 77 0.69 -16.99 18.64
#